data_AF-A0A7Y0C442-F1
#
_entry.id   AF-A0A7Y0C442-F1
#
_cell.length_a   1.000
_cell.length_b   1.000
_cell.length_c   1.000
_cell.angle_alpha   90.00
_cell.angle_beta   90.00
_cell.angle_gamma   90.00
#
_symmetry.space_group_name_H-M   'P 1'
#
loop_
_entity.id
_entity.type
_entity.pdbx_description
1 polymer ?
#
loop_
_entity_poly.entity_id
_entity_poly.type
_entity_poly.pdbx_seq_one_letter_code
_entity_poly.pdbx_strand_id
1 'polypeptide(L)' 'MQTHNNKQLKTLTLAALGVVYGDIGTSPLYSIKEVFGSIHHPVPTTPDNVLGILSLFFWSLMIIVTLK' A
#
# COMPACT_ATOMS: atom_id res chain seq x y z
N MET A 1 -20.48 27.12 -24.16
CA MET A 1 -19.57 27.03 -23.00
C MET A 1 -19.45 25.57 -22.57
N GLN A 2 -18.54 24.79 -23.18
CA GLN A 2 -18.37 23.34 -22.97
C GLN A 2 -16.97 23.09 -22.37
N THR A 3 -16.74 23.47 -21.12
CA THR A 3 -15.43 23.39 -20.45
C THR A 3 -15.46 22.69 -19.09
N HIS A 4 -16.55 21.98 -18.74
CA HIS A 4 -16.68 21.34 -17.43
C HIS A 4 -16.43 19.82 -17.39
N ASN A 5 -16.48 19.11 -18.53
CA ASN A 5 -16.45 17.64 -18.49
C ASN A 5 -15.05 17.07 -18.22
N ASN A 6 -14.00 17.62 -18.83
CA ASN A 6 -12.63 17.09 -18.70
C ASN A 6 -12.02 17.27 -17.31
N LYS A 7 -12.41 18.33 -16.58
CA LYS A 7 -11.91 18.60 -15.22
C LYS A 7 -12.59 17.67 -14.21
N GLN A 8 -13.89 17.42 -14.39
CA GLN A 8 -14.64 16.46 -13.57
C GLN A 8 -14.16 15.02 -13.80
N LEU A 9 -13.93 14.62 -15.06
CA LEU A 9 -13.39 13.30 -15.39
C LEU A 9 -12.00 13.08 -14.78
N LYS A 10 -11.08 14.06 -14.88
CA LYS A 10 -9.75 13.98 -14.25
C LYS A 10 -9.83 13.79 -12.73
N THR A 11 -10.72 14.52 -12.05
CA THR A 11 -10.94 14.36 -10.61
C THR A 11 -11.49 12.99 -10.25
N LEU A 12 -12.45 12.48 -11.03
CA LEU A 12 -13.03 11.15 -10.83
C LEU A 12 -12.00 10.03 -11.07
N THR A 13 -11.16 10.16 -12.09
CA THR A 13 -10.07 9.20 -12.35
C THR A 13 -9.04 9.21 -11.22
N LEU A 14 -8.66 10.39 -10.70
CA LEU A 14 -7.73 10.47 -9.56
C LEU A 14 -8.32 9.83 -8.30
N ALA A 15 -9.61 10.06 -8.04
CA ALA A 15 -10.32 9.44 -6.93
C ALA A 15 -10.41 7.91 -7.09
N ALA A 16 -10.74 7.41 -8.29
CA ALA A 16 -10.80 5.99 -8.59
C ALA A 16 -9.43 5.31 -8.45
N LEU A 17 -8.36 5.96 -8.91
CA LEU A 17 -6.99 5.50 -8.69
C LEU A 17 -6.68 5.42 -7.20
N GLY A 18 -7.02 6.45 -6.42
CA GLY A 18 -6.83 6.44 -4.96
C GLY A 18 -7.54 5.27 -4.27
N VAL A 19 -8.75 4.92 -4.69
CA VAL A 19 -9.49 3.77 -4.14
C VAL A 19 -8.82 2.45 -4.52
N VAL A 20 -8.39 2.26 -5.77
CA VAL A 20 -7.74 1.03 -6.24
C VAL A 20 -6.37 0.84 -5.60
N TYR A 21 -5.55 1.89 -5.53
CA TYR A 21 -4.27 1.85 -4.81
C TYR A 21 -4.46 1.64 -3.31
N GLY A 22 -5.55 2.16 -2.73
CA GLY A 22 -5.94 1.91 -1.36
C GLY A 22 -6.25 0.43 -1.11
N ASP A 23 -7.06 -0.19 -1.97
CA ASP A 23 -7.42 -1.62 -1.88
C ASP A 23 -6.19 -2.53 -1.97
N ILE A 24 -5.27 -2.25 -2.89
CA ILE A 24 -4.00 -2.99 -3.05
C ILE A 24 -3.12 -2.89 -1.79
N GLY A 25 -3.16 -1.75 -1.08
CA GLY A 25 -2.35 -1.48 0.10
C GLY A 25 -2.88 -2.08 1.41
N THR A 26 -4.14 -2.52 1.47
CA THR A 26 -4.73 -3.07 2.70
C THR A 26 -4.07 -4.38 3.12
N SER A 27 -3.93 -5.34 2.20
CA SER A 27 -3.36 -6.66 2.49
C SER A 27 -1.95 -6.58 3.10
N PRO A 28 -1.01 -5.77 2.53
CA PRO A 28 0.32 -5.65 3.10
C PRO A 28 0.35 -4.92 4.46
N LEU A 29 -0.50 -3.92 4.67
CA LEU A 29 -0.60 -3.23 5.97
C LEU A 29 -1.09 -4.17 7.08
N TYR A 30 -2.05 -5.06 6.79
CA TYR A 30 -2.48 -6.09 7.72
C TYR A 30 -1.37 -7.11 8.00
N SER A 31 -0.60 -7.52 6.99
CA SER A 31 0.53 -8.42 7.18
C SER A 31 1.63 -7.82 8.07
N ILE A 32 1.92 -6.51 7.97
CA ILE A 32 2.87 -5.84 8.88
C ILE A 32 2.35 -5.88 10.33
N LYS A 33 1.07 -5.56 10.52
CA LYS A 33 0.43 -5.62 11.85
C LYS A 33 0.50 -7.02 12.45
N GLU A 34 0.36 -8.05 11.62
CA GLU A 34 0.50 -9.45 12.05
C GLU A 34 1.96 -9.77 12.39
N VAL A 35 2.94 -9.37 11.59
CA VAL A 35 4.37 -9.67 11.85
C VAL A 35 4.89 -9.05 13.15
N PHE A 36 4.46 -7.84 13.49
CA PHE A 36 4.90 -7.15 14.72
C PHE A 36 3.95 -7.32 15.92
N GLY A 37 2.69 -7.72 15.67
CA GLY A 37 1.65 -7.84 16.69
C GLY A 37 1.22 -9.27 17.02
N SER A 38 1.73 -10.28 16.30
CA SER A 38 1.33 -11.67 16.54
C SER A 38 1.90 -12.19 17.86
N ILE A 39 0.96 -12.62 18.72
CA ILE A 39 1.18 -13.12 20.08
C ILE A 39 2.03 -14.41 20.10
N HIS A 40 2.16 -15.09 18.97
CA HIS A 40 2.78 -16.41 18.88
C HIS A 40 4.28 -16.39 18.53
N HIS A 41 4.80 -15.38 17.82
CA HIS A 41 6.23 -15.26 17.49
C HIS A 41 6.63 -13.78 17.30
N PRO A 42 6.82 -12.99 18.37
CA PRO A 42 7.21 -11.60 18.23
C PRO A 42 8.64 -11.53 17.71
N VAL A 43 8.80 -11.07 16.47
CA VAL A 43 10.10 -10.60 15.99
C VAL A 43 10.51 -9.44 16.91
N PRO A 44 11.72 -9.46 17.49
CA PRO A 44 12.20 -8.34 18.29
C PRO A 44 12.09 -7.05 17.47
N THR A 45 11.44 -6.03 18.00
CA THR A 45 11.26 -4.71 17.38
C THR A 45 12.55 -3.90 17.45
N THR A 46 13.65 -4.50 16.99
CA THR A 46 14.93 -3.82 16.79
C THR A 46 14.84 -2.95 15.53
N PRO A 47 15.53 -1.80 15.49
CA PRO A 47 15.55 -0.92 14.32
C PRO A 47 15.90 -1.66 13.03
N ASP A 48 16.86 -2.60 13.09
CA ASP A 48 17.31 -3.39 11.95
C ASP A 48 16.20 -4.30 11.39
N ASN A 49 15.43 -4.96 12.27
CA ASN A 49 14.33 -5.81 11.85
C ASN A 49 13.17 -5.01 11.26
N VAL A 50 12.87 -3.84 11.83
CA VAL A 50 11.84 -2.94 11.33
C VAL A 50 12.18 -2.45 9.93
N LEU A 51 13.41 -1.97 9.71
CA LEU A 51 13.87 -1.50 8.41
C LEU A 51 13.96 -2.64 7.39
N GLY A 52 14.40 -3.84 7.81
CA GLY A 52 14.47 -5.02 6.96
C GLY A 52 13.09 -5.46 6.47
N ILE A 53 12.12 -5.57 7.37
CA ILE A 53 10.73 -5.91 7.03
C ILE A 53 10.11 -4.81 6.16
N LEU A 54 10.27 -3.53 6.52
CA LEU A 54 9.73 -2.42 5.74
C LEU A 54 10.29 -2.39 4.30
N SER A 55 11.56 -2.71 4.12
CA SER A 55 12.20 -2.85 2.81
C SER A 55 11.61 -4.00 1.99
N LEU A 56 11.42 -5.18 2.60
CA LEU A 56 10.78 -6.32 1.94
C LEU A 56 9.35 -6.00 1.50
N PHE A 57 8.59 -5.28 2.33
CA PHE A 57 7.26 -4.81 2.00
C PHE A 57 7.27 -3.80 0.85
N PHE A 58 8.20 -2.84 0.89
CA PHE A 58 8.36 -1.85 -0.17
C PHE A 58 8.67 -2.50 -1.52
N TRP A 59 9.65 -3.41 -1.56
CA TRP A 59 10.01 -4.13 -2.79
C TRP A 59 8.90 -5.08 -3.26
N SER A 60 8.23 -5.78 -2.35
CA SER A 60 7.10 -6.65 -2.68
C SER A 60 5.93 -5.88 -3.29
N LEU A 61 5.57 -4.73 -2.69
CA LEU A 61 4.54 -3.82 -3.23
C LEU A 61 4.91 -3.29 -4.60
N MET A 62 6.16 -2.83 -4.79
CA MET A 62 6.63 -2.36 -6.09
C MET A 62 6.54 -3.45 -7.17
N ILE A 63 6.92 -4.69 -6.85
CA ILE A 63 6.87 -5.82 -7.78
C ILE A 63 5.41 -6.16 -8.13
N ILE A 64 4.52 -6.30 -7.13
CA ILE A 64 3.11 -6.68 -7.33
C ILE A 64 2.33 -5.61 -8.11
N VAL A 65 2.57 -4.33 -7.82
CA VAL A 65 1.88 -3.21 -8.48
C VAL A 65 2.38 -3.01 -9.93
N THR A 66 3.67 -3.27 -10.20
CA THR A 66 4.27 -3.00 -11.52
C THR A 66 4.18 -4.19 -12.48
N LEU A 67 4.13 -5.43 -11.97
CA LEU A 67 4.09 -6.66 -12.79
C LEU A 67 2.67 -7.23 -13.00
N LYS A 68 1.62 -6.48 -12.68
CA LYS A 68 0.23 -6.86 -12.97
C LYS A 68 -0.32 -6.06 -14.14
#